data_AF-A0A0N4ZUW3-F1
#
_entry.id   AF-A0A0N4ZUW3-F1
#
_cell.length_a   1.000
_cell.length_b   1.000
_cell.length_c   1.000
_cell.angle_alpha   90.00
_cell.angle_beta   90.00
_cell.angle_gamma   90.00
#
_symmetry.space_group_name_H-M   'P 1'
#
loop_
_entity.id
_entity.type
_entity.pdbx_description
1 polymer ?
#
loop_
_entity_poly.entity_id
_entity_poly.type
_entity_poly.pdbx_seq_one_letter_code
_entity_poly.pdbx_strand_id
1 'polypeptide(L)'
;MRIPDGVKAPFLLRMKSKFPVINSMTRPSLGSVAVFGVSLLTIVAVYEVVVQPKFNADYYKQSQMEKRALIHGSREDLAHGMRPWSDPFKPPK
;
A
#
# COMPACT_ATOMS: atom_id res chain seq x y z
N MET A 1 38.01 7.31 -9.87
CA MET A 1 38.77 7.90 -10.99
C MET A 1 39.40 9.18 -10.50
N ARG A 2 40.73 9.26 -10.55
CA ARG A 2 41.47 10.50 -10.26
C ARG A 2 41.39 11.37 -11.51
N ILE A 3 40.85 12.58 -11.41
CA ILE A 3 40.81 13.51 -12.54
C ILE A 3 42.25 14.01 -12.73
N PRO A 4 42.85 13.91 -13.94
CA PRO A 4 44.19 14.42 -14.18
C PRO A 4 44.24 15.94 -14.01
N ASP A 5 45.33 16.43 -13.41
CA ASP A 5 45.52 17.85 -13.16
C ASP A 5 45.57 18.63 -14.50
N GLY A 6 44.77 19.69 -14.60
CA GLY A 6 44.70 20.56 -15.78
C GLY A 6 43.44 20.44 -16.65
N VAL A 7 42.59 19.43 -16.44
CA VAL A 7 41.35 19.25 -17.23
C VAL A 7 40.12 19.72 -16.45
N LYS A 8 39.30 20.60 -17.03
CA LYS A 8 37.99 20.95 -16.46
C LYS A 8 37.07 19.74 -16.52
N ALA A 9 36.98 18.99 -15.42
CA ALA A 9 36.07 17.86 -15.32
C ALA A 9 34.60 18.30 -15.52
N PRO A 10 33.77 17.47 -16.17
CA PRO A 10 32.33 17.70 -16.27
C PRO A 10 31.71 17.95 -14.89
N PHE A 11 30.71 18.81 -14.82
CA PHE A 11 30.08 19.21 -13.55
C PHE A 11 29.68 18.01 -12.67
N LEU A 12 29.08 16.97 -13.28
CA LEU A 12 28.71 15.71 -12.63
C LEU A 12 29.90 14.96 -12.01
N LEU A 13 31.06 14.95 -12.67
CA LEU A 13 32.27 14.29 -12.20
C LEU A 13 32.89 15.05 -11.00
N ARG A 14 32.86 16.39 -11.04
CA ARG A 14 33.22 17.25 -9.90
C ARG A 14 32.31 17.04 -8.69
N MET A 15 31.01 16.87 -8.94
CA MET A 15 30.05 16.61 -7.87
C MET A 15 30.28 15.25 -7.22
N LYS A 16 30.48 14.19 -8.03
CA LYS A 16 30.80 12.84 -7.53
C LYS A 16 32.13 12.76 -6.78
N SER A 17 33.13 13.55 -7.16
CA SER A 17 34.42 13.58 -6.44
C SER A 17 34.31 14.31 -5.10
N LYS A 18 33.43 15.31 -5.00
CA LYS A 18 33.24 16.10 -3.77
C LYS A 18 32.32 15.40 -2.76
N PHE A 19 31.40 14.56 -3.23
CA PHE A 19 30.44 13.83 -2.41
C PHE A 19 30.54 12.31 -2.67
N PRO A 20 31.45 11.60 -1.98
CA PRO A 20 31.68 10.16 -2.19
C PRO A 20 30.45 9.31 -1.86
N VAL A 21 29.51 9.81 -1.06
CA VAL A 21 28.21 9.18 -0.75
C VAL A 21 27.35 8.99 -2.00
N ILE A 22 27.49 9.87 -3.00
CA ILE A 22 26.76 9.73 -4.27
C ILE A 22 27.25 8.49 -5.03
N ASN A 23 28.52 8.13 -4.91
CA ASN A 23 29.05 6.90 -5.51
C ASN A 23 28.48 5.64 -4.85
N SER A 24 28.31 5.61 -3.52
CA SER A 24 27.70 4.45 -2.84
C SER A 24 26.22 4.25 -3.21
N MET A 25 25.54 5.33 -3.61
CA MET A 25 24.15 5.26 -4.07
C MET A 25 24.04 4.66 -5.49
N THR A 26 25.06 4.80 -6.33
CA THR A 26 25.06 4.26 -7.71
C THR A 26 25.38 2.75 -7.80
N ARG A 27 25.98 2.17 -6.75
CA ARG A 27 26.25 0.74 -6.63
C ARG A 27 25.98 0.30 -5.19
N PRO A 28 24.70 0.23 -4.79
CA PRO A 28 24.36 -0.16 -3.43
C PRO A 28 24.76 -1.63 -3.19
N SER A 29 25.18 -1.93 -1.96
CA SER A 29 25.42 -3.32 -1.56
C SER A 29 24.09 -4.08 -1.48
N LEU A 30 24.13 -5.41 -1.62
CA LEU A 30 22.93 -6.26 -1.48
C LEU A 30 22.26 -6.04 -0.11
N GLY A 31 23.05 -5.87 0.96
CA GLY A 31 22.54 -5.57 2.30
C GLY A 31 21.83 -4.22 2.38
N SER A 32 22.34 -3.19 1.72
CA SER A 32 21.70 -1.88 1.66
C SER A 32 20.36 -1.93 0.93
N VAL A 33 20.27 -2.68 -0.18
CA VAL A 33 19.01 -2.90 -0.91
C VAL A 33 18.00 -3.66 -0.05
N ALA A 34 18.44 -4.72 0.64
CA ALA A 34 17.58 -5.51 1.51
C ALA A 34 16.99 -4.68 2.66
N VAL A 35 17.83 -3.94 3.39
CA VAL A 35 17.39 -3.08 4.49
C VAL A 35 16.43 -2.00 4.01
N PHE A 36 16.72 -1.36 2.88
CA PHE A 36 15.85 -0.34 2.32
C PHE A 36 14.50 -0.92 1.85
N GLY A 37 14.51 -2.10 1.23
CA GLY A 37 13.28 -2.77 0.82
C GLY A 37 12.40 -3.14 2.03
N VAL A 38 13.00 -3.71 3.07
CA VAL A 38 12.27 -4.09 4.29
C VAL A 38 11.73 -2.87 5.02
N SER A 39 12.52 -1.80 5.15
CA SER A 39 12.06 -0.58 5.82
C SER A 39 10.91 0.09 5.05
N LEU A 40 11.01 0.15 3.72
CA LEU A 40 9.95 0.68 2.87
C LEU A 40 8.64 -0.11 3.03
N LEU A 41 8.72 -1.44 2.95
CA LEU A 41 7.56 -2.32 3.15
C LEU A 41 6.94 -2.15 4.53
N THR A 42 7.78 -2.01 5.57
CA THR A 42 7.30 -1.81 6.94
C THR A 42 6.58 -0.47 7.08
N ILE A 43 7.10 0.60 6.47
CA ILE A 43 6.44 1.92 6.47
C ILE A 43 5.08 1.85 5.77
N VAL A 44 4.99 1.19 4.62
CA VAL A 44 3.73 1.02 3.89
C VAL A 44 2.74 0.21 4.72
N ALA A 45 3.17 -0.88 5.36
CA ALA A 45 2.32 -1.68 6.24
C ALA A 45 1.78 -0.86 7.42
N VAL A 46 2.63 -0.05 8.06
CA VAL A 46 2.19 0.84 9.16
C VAL A 46 1.22 1.90 8.66
N TYR A 47 1.45 2.48 7.48
CA TYR A 47 0.55 3.45 6.87
C TYR A 47 -0.85 2.85 6.64
N GLU A 48 -0.91 1.64 6.07
CA GLU A 48 -2.18 0.97 5.77
C GLU A 48 -2.97 0.61 7.04
N VAL A 49 -2.29 0.27 8.14
CA VAL A 49 -2.97 -0.10 9.38
C VAL A 49 -3.34 1.12 10.23
N VAL A 50 -2.52 2.18 10.24
CA VAL A 50 -2.70 3.31 11.17
C VAL A 50 -3.38 4.50 10.52
N VAL A 51 -3.03 4.79 9.27
CA VAL A 51 -3.38 6.05 8.61
C VAL A 51 -4.61 5.86 7.72
N GLN A 52 -4.64 4.81 6.90
CA GLN A 52 -5.78 4.52 6.02
C GLN A 52 -7.12 4.41 6.78
N PRO A 53 -7.23 3.74 7.96
CA PRO A 53 -8.51 3.65 8.66
C PRO A 53 -8.98 4.96 9.25
N LYS A 54 -8.06 5.88 9.54
CA LYS A 54 -8.40 7.21 10.04
C LYS A 54 -9.00 8.09 8.95
N PHE A 55 -8.47 8.01 7.73
CA PHE A 55 -9.02 8.75 6.60
C PHE A 55 -10.34 8.17 6.10
N ASN A 56 -10.48 6.84 6.14
CA ASN A 56 -11.67 6.13 5.64
C ASN A 56 -12.60 5.67 6.78
N ALA A 57 -12.64 6.41 7.89
CA ALA A 57 -13.34 5.99 9.10
C ALA A 57 -14.82 5.67 8.86
N ASP A 58 -15.50 6.44 8.00
CA ASP A 58 -16.92 6.24 7.70
C ASP A 58 -17.16 4.97 6.87
N TYR A 59 -16.28 4.66 5.92
CA TYR A 59 -16.33 3.40 5.17
C TYR A 59 -16.24 2.19 6.10
N TYR A 60 -15.29 2.20 7.04
CA TYR A 60 -15.13 1.08 7.97
C TYR A 60 -16.31 0.97 8.93
N LYS A 61 -16.89 2.08 9.40
CA LYS A 61 -18.10 2.07 10.23
C LYS A 61 -19.29 1.47 9.48
N GLN A 62 -19.54 1.91 8.25
CA GLN A 62 -20.63 1.40 7.42
C GLN A 62 -20.44 -0.09 7.12
N SER A 63 -19.25 -0.51 6.69
CA SER A 63 -18.95 -1.92 6.43
C SER A 63 -19.15 -2.80 7.67
N GLN A 64 -18.79 -2.31 8.86
CA GLN A 64 -19.04 -3.04 10.11
C GLN A 64 -20.53 -3.14 10.43
N MET A 65 -21.30 -2.08 10.22
CA MET A 65 -22.75 -2.09 10.42
C MET A 65 -23.43 -3.07 9.47
N GLU A 66 -23.10 -3.04 8.18
CA GLU A 66 -23.63 -3.96 7.18
C GLU A 66 -23.28 -5.41 7.52
N LYS A 67 -22.02 -5.69 7.87
CA LYS A 67 -21.60 -7.04 8.26
C LYS A 67 -22.30 -7.52 9.53
N ARG A 68 -22.53 -6.65 10.51
CA ARG A 68 -23.31 -6.99 11.71
C ARG A 68 -24.78 -7.24 11.37
N ALA A 69 -25.36 -6.44 10.49
CA ALA A 69 -26.72 -6.66 10.00
C ALA A 69 -26.85 -8.01 9.29
N LEU A 70 -25.83 -8.45 8.54
CA LEU A 70 -25.82 -9.79 7.93
C LEU A 70 -25.77 -10.93 8.96
N ILE A 71 -25.05 -10.74 10.07
CA ILE A 71 -24.90 -11.78 11.12
C ILE A 71 -26.16 -11.88 11.99
N HIS A 72 -26.79 -10.75 12.28
CA HIS A 72 -27.94 -10.66 13.20
C HIS A 72 -29.29 -10.48 12.51
N GLY A 73 -29.30 -10.35 11.18
CA GLY A 73 -30.52 -10.14 10.40
C GLY A 73 -31.42 -11.38 10.41
N SER A 74 -32.73 -11.14 10.49
CA SER A 74 -33.71 -12.19 10.27
C SER A 74 -33.69 -12.65 8.82
N ARG A 75 -34.23 -13.84 8.53
CA ARG A 75 -34.31 -14.36 7.14
C ARG A 75 -35.09 -13.42 6.23
N GLU A 76 -36.04 -12.69 6.80
CA GLU A 76 -36.89 -11.68 6.18
C GLU A 76 -36.10 -10.41 5.83
N ASP A 77 -35.24 -9.94 6.74
CA ASP A 77 -34.41 -8.74 6.53
C ASP A 77 -33.36 -8.98 5.43
N LEU A 78 -32.81 -10.20 5.36
CA LEU A 78 -31.82 -10.60 4.36
C LEU A 78 -32.44 -10.92 2.99
N ALA A 79 -33.76 -11.11 2.92
CA ALA A 79 -34.43 -11.43 1.68
C ALA A 79 -34.65 -10.21 0.77
N HIS A 80 -34.26 -9.00 1.19
CA HIS A 80 -34.33 -7.77 0.39
C HIS A 80 -35.68 -7.55 -0.33
N GLY A 81 -36.79 -7.84 0.37
CA GLY A 81 -38.15 -7.73 -0.19
C GLY A 81 -38.63 -8.95 -1.00
N MET A 82 -37.82 -9.98 -1.16
CA MET A 82 -38.24 -11.29 -1.65
C MET A 82 -38.84 -12.13 -0.53
N ARG A 83 -39.65 -13.14 -0.89
CA ARG A 83 -40.18 -14.09 0.11
C ARG A 83 -39.04 -15.04 0.51
N PRO A 84 -38.65 -15.14 1.79
CA PRO A 84 -37.52 -15.99 2.21
C PRO A 84 -37.69 -17.47 1.88
N TRP A 85 -38.94 -17.91 1.67
CA TRP A 85 -39.34 -19.27 1.35
C TRP A 85 -39.75 -19.48 -0.12
N SER A 86 -39.68 -18.44 -0.97
CA SER A 86 -39.91 -18.65 -2.41
C SER A 86 -38.66 -19.22 -3.05
N ASP A 87 -38.81 -20.36 -3.73
CA ASP A 87 -37.75 -21.02 -4.49
C ASP A 87 -37.22 -20.08 -5.60
N PRO A 88 -35.96 -19.63 -5.54
CA PRO A 88 -35.39 -18.69 -6.51
C PRO A 88 -35.19 -19.29 -7.91
N PHE A 89 -35.36 -20.61 -8.06
CA PHE A 89 -35.23 -21.31 -9.33
C PHE A 89 -36.58 -21.68 -9.96
N LYS A 90 -37.72 -21.32 -9.34
CA LYS A 90 -39.03 -21.53 -9.95
C LYS A 90 -39.32 -20.42 -10.97
N PRO A 91 -39.44 -20.75 -12.28
CA PRO A 91 -39.83 -19.75 -13.27
C PRO A 91 -41.26 -19.26 -13.01
N PRO A 92 -41.57 -17.98 -13.31
CA PRO A 92 -42.93 -17.46 -13.23
C PRO A 92 -43.84 -18.27 -14.17
N LYS A 93 -45.00 -18.70 -13.63
CA LYS A 93 -46.07 -19.34 -14.41
C LYS A 93 -46.87 -18.31 -15.19
#